data_AF-A0A8E0KI34-F1
#
_entry.id   AF-A0A8E0KI34-F1
#
_cell.length_a   1.000
_cell.length_b   1.000
_cell.length_c   1.000
_cell.angle_alpha   90.00
_cell.angle_beta   90.00
_cell.angle_gamma   90.00
#
_symmetry.space_group_name_H-M   'P 1'
#
loop_
_entity.id
_entity.type
_entity.pdbx_description
1 polymer ?
#
loop_
_entity_poly.entity_id
_entity_poly.type
_entity_poly.pdbx_seq_one_letter_code
_entity_poly.pdbx_strand_id
1 'polypeptide(L)'
;MPPSATGPDGQVETRRCFFVNQVRNFSAAEDGKIVVHASHRSAFELTAVGYCRDIDWANQVAIQPLAGESRLCVDNLADLVVRPLGGSADRCRIRVTRSLTEAEIEAL
;
A
#
# COMPACT_ATOMS: atom_id res chain seq x y z
N MET A 1 -18.12 -14.38 -28.95
CA MET A 1 -17.56 -13.49 -27.91
C MET A 1 -17.73 -14.18 -26.57
N PRO A 2 -16.78 -14.21 -25.62
CA PRO A 2 -15.32 -14.03 -25.64
C PRO A 2 -14.58 -15.37 -25.37
N PRO A 3 -13.23 -15.40 -25.32
CA PRO A 3 -12.64 -15.77 -24.04
C PRO A 3 -11.80 -14.63 -23.47
N SER A 4 -12.12 -14.24 -22.24
CA SER A 4 -11.32 -13.35 -21.41
C SER A 4 -9.94 -13.95 -21.23
N ALA A 5 -8.92 -13.27 -21.73
CA ALA A 5 -7.53 -13.67 -21.55
C ALA A 5 -7.15 -13.56 -20.06
N THR A 6 -7.17 -14.70 -19.38
CA THR A 6 -6.34 -14.96 -18.20
C THR A 6 -4.90 -15.05 -18.67
N GLY A 7 -4.15 -13.96 -18.50
CA GLY A 7 -2.69 -13.96 -18.59
C GLY A 7 -2.10 -14.20 -17.18
N PRO A 8 -1.15 -15.12 -17.01
CA PRO A 8 -0.41 -15.27 -15.76
C PRO A 8 0.61 -14.13 -15.65
N ASP A 9 0.75 -13.58 -14.44
CA ASP A 9 1.97 -12.94 -13.92
C ASP A 9 2.93 -12.36 -14.99
N GLY A 10 2.45 -11.34 -15.70
CA GLY A 10 3.18 -10.68 -16.77
C GLY A 10 4.14 -9.66 -16.16
N GLN A 11 5.37 -10.09 -15.97
CA GLN A 11 6.52 -9.28 -15.61
C GLN A 11 6.65 -8.10 -16.57
N VAL A 12 6.18 -6.93 -16.12
CA VAL A 12 6.69 -5.65 -16.60
C VAL A 12 6.95 -4.82 -15.36
N GLU A 13 8.21 -4.52 -15.13
CA GLU A 13 8.67 -3.46 -14.23
C GLU A 13 8.26 -2.09 -14.84
N THR A 14 6.95 -1.88 -14.97
CA THR A 14 6.33 -0.66 -15.50
C THR A 14 5.13 -0.41 -14.62
N ARG A 15 5.39 0.31 -13.52
CA ARG A 15 4.41 0.95 -12.63
C ARG A 15 3.15 0.11 -12.38
N ARG A 16 3.30 -1.01 -11.66
CA ARG A 16 2.13 -1.78 -11.19
C ARG A 16 1.24 -0.84 -10.37
N CYS A 17 0.00 -0.65 -10.82
CA CYS A 17 -0.99 0.14 -10.12
C CYS A 17 -1.97 -0.78 -9.40
N PHE A 18 -2.23 -0.52 -8.12
CA PHE A 18 -3.19 -1.23 -7.31
C PHE A 18 -4.31 -0.31 -6.86
N PHE A 19 -5.45 -0.89 -6.49
CA PHE A 19 -6.55 -0.13 -5.93
C PHE A 19 -6.52 -0.20 -4.41
N VAL A 20 -6.75 0.93 -3.73
CA VAL A 20 -6.84 0.95 -2.27
C VAL A 20 -7.96 0.05 -1.74
N ASN A 21 -9.02 -0.19 -2.53
CA ASN A 21 -10.11 -1.10 -2.13
C ASN A 21 -9.71 -2.58 -2.12
N GLN A 22 -8.61 -2.96 -2.81
CA GLN A 22 -8.15 -4.34 -2.84
C GLN A 22 -7.28 -4.65 -1.61
N VAL A 23 -6.82 -3.63 -0.89
CA VAL A 23 -6.04 -3.80 0.34
C VAL A 23 -6.92 -4.48 1.37
N ARG A 24 -6.57 -5.72 1.70
CA ARG A 24 -7.25 -6.52 2.74
C ARG A 24 -6.56 -6.42 4.08
N ASN A 25 -5.25 -6.27 4.07
CA ASN A 25 -4.43 -6.17 5.26
C ASN A 25 -3.34 -5.12 5.07
N PHE A 26 -2.89 -4.51 6.15
CA PHE A 26 -1.73 -3.63 6.15
C PHE A 26 -0.83 -3.98 7.34
N SER A 27 0.45 -3.71 7.18
CA SER A 27 1.47 -3.87 8.22
C SER A 27 2.34 -2.63 8.18
N ALA A 28 2.39 -1.87 9.27
CA ALA A 28 3.35 -0.79 9.42
C ALA A 28 4.61 -1.34 10.11
N ALA A 29 5.77 -0.97 9.61
CA ALA A 29 7.06 -1.22 10.21
C ALA A 29 7.58 0.06 10.88
N GLU A 30 8.42 -0.12 11.89
CA GLU A 30 8.95 0.91 12.78
C GLU A 30 9.70 2.03 12.03
N ASP A 31 10.32 1.71 10.89
CA ASP A 31 11.06 2.65 10.03
C ASP A 31 10.18 3.53 9.12
N GLY A 32 8.86 3.60 9.35
CA GLY A 32 7.94 4.33 8.48
C GLY A 32 7.75 3.64 7.12
N LYS A 33 8.01 2.34 7.03
CA LYS A 33 7.64 1.50 5.89
C LYS A 33 6.27 0.91 6.16
N ILE A 34 5.37 0.91 5.19
CA ILE A 34 4.04 0.35 5.31
C ILE A 34 3.86 -0.67 4.20
N VAL A 35 3.66 -1.93 4.56
CA VAL A 35 3.37 -3.00 3.62
C VAL A 35 1.85 -3.17 3.56
N VAL A 36 1.27 -3.02 2.38
CA VAL A 36 -0.16 -3.24 2.15
C VAL A 36 -0.38 -4.49 1.33
N HIS A 37 -1.19 -5.40 1.85
CA HIS A 37 -1.53 -6.67 1.22
C HIS A 37 -2.80 -6.48 0.40
N ALA A 38 -2.65 -6.36 -0.92
CA ALA A 38 -3.77 -6.27 -1.86
C ALA A 38 -4.39 -7.65 -2.14
N SER A 39 -3.66 -8.74 -1.92
CA SER A 39 -4.13 -10.11 -2.09
C SER A 39 -3.25 -11.06 -1.28
N HIS A 40 -3.67 -12.32 -1.14
CA HIS A 40 -2.87 -13.35 -0.47
C HIS A 40 -1.45 -13.50 -1.06
N ARG A 41 -1.28 -13.18 -2.35
CA ARG A 41 -0.02 -13.33 -3.09
C ARG A 41 0.66 -12.02 -3.46
N SER A 42 0.12 -10.89 -3.02
CA SER A 42 0.56 -9.59 -3.53
C SER A 42 0.46 -8.51 -2.47
N ALA A 43 1.61 -7.93 -2.16
CA ALA A 43 1.77 -6.80 -1.28
C ALA A 43 2.47 -5.65 -1.99
N PHE A 44 2.37 -4.46 -1.40
CA PHE A 44 3.03 -3.26 -1.87
C PHE A 44 3.69 -2.58 -0.69
N GLU A 45 4.98 -2.30 -0.81
CA GLU A 45 5.71 -1.51 0.16
C GLU A 45 5.55 -0.03 -0.20
N LEU A 46 5.02 0.67 0.78
CA LEU A 46 4.87 2.11 0.83
C LEU A 46 5.91 2.62 1.81
N THR A 47 6.44 3.81 1.58
CA THR A 47 7.35 4.48 2.48
C THR A 47 6.76 5.83 2.84
N ALA A 48 6.69 6.13 4.13
CA ALA A 48 6.33 7.45 4.62
C ALA A 48 7.33 8.49 4.09
N VAL A 49 6.83 9.45 3.33
CA VAL A 49 7.58 10.62 2.87
C VAL A 49 7.43 11.69 3.94
N GLY A 50 8.25 11.55 4.98
CA GLY A 50 8.25 12.43 6.15
C GLY A 50 8.03 11.64 7.44
N TYR A 51 7.64 12.37 8.48
CA TYR A 51 7.44 11.80 9.81
C TYR A 51 5.95 11.45 10.01
N CYS A 52 5.59 10.17 9.82
CA CYS A 52 4.31 9.65 10.29
C CYS A 52 4.47 9.36 11.78
N ARG A 53 3.90 10.24 12.60
CA ARG A 53 3.82 10.01 14.03
C ARG A 53 2.88 8.81 14.22
N ASP A 54 3.29 7.87 15.05
CA ASP A 54 2.36 6.91 15.66
C ASP A 54 1.76 5.84 14.74
N ILE A 55 2.50 5.55 13.66
CA ILE A 55 2.09 4.56 12.66
C ILE A 55 2.23 3.11 13.13
N ASP A 56 3.19 2.84 14.02
CA ASP A 56 3.43 1.52 14.61
C ASP A 56 2.26 1.07 15.52
N TRP A 57 1.65 2.02 16.23
CA TRP A 57 0.47 1.79 17.07
C TRP A 57 -0.85 2.15 16.39
N ALA A 58 -0.82 2.29 15.07
CA ALA A 58 -2.00 2.53 14.28
C ALA A 58 -2.89 1.28 14.23
N ASN A 59 -4.11 1.40 14.74
CA ASN A 59 -5.08 0.32 14.62
C ASN A 59 -5.86 0.38 13.29
N GLN A 60 -6.00 1.58 12.73
CA GLN A 60 -6.62 1.80 11.43
C GLN A 60 -5.74 2.71 10.60
N VAL A 61 -5.63 2.38 9.31
CA VAL A 61 -5.06 3.29 8.32
C VAL A 61 -6.04 3.42 7.15
N ALA A 62 -6.13 4.63 6.61
CA ALA A 62 -6.88 4.89 5.39
C ALA A 62 -5.92 5.53 4.38
N ILE A 63 -5.83 4.92 3.19
CA ILE A 63 -4.98 5.42 2.13
C ILE A 63 -5.84 6.29 1.22
N GLN A 64 -5.47 7.57 1.12
CA GLN A 64 -6.14 8.57 0.30
C GLN A 64 -5.23 8.99 -0.86
N PRO A 65 -5.52 8.52 -2.08
CA PRO A 65 -4.73 8.89 -3.26
C PRO A 65 -4.90 10.36 -3.61
N LEU A 66 -3.79 11.00 -3.97
CA LEU A 66 -3.71 12.43 -4.28
C LEU A 66 -4.40 12.80 -5.59
N ALA A 67 -4.39 11.90 -6.57
CA ALA A 67 -4.97 12.12 -7.90
C ALA A 67 -6.51 12.06 -7.92
N GLY A 68 -7.17 11.83 -6.76
CA GLY A 68 -8.61 11.59 -6.69
C GLY A 68 -9.05 10.25 -7.27
N GLU A 69 -8.13 9.49 -7.87
CA GLU A 69 -8.35 8.14 -8.35
C GLU A 69 -8.04 7.13 -7.25
N SER A 70 -8.93 6.17 -6.98
CA SER A 70 -8.72 5.09 -6.00
C SER A 70 -7.56 4.12 -6.33
N ARG A 71 -6.74 4.45 -7.33
CA ARG A 71 -5.66 3.64 -7.86
C ARG A 71 -4.32 4.31 -7.54
N LEU A 72 -3.43 3.56 -6.90
CA LEU A 72 -2.08 3.95 -6.58
C LEU A 72 -1.09 3.17 -7.43
N CYS A 73 -0.23 3.88 -8.15
CA CYS A 73 0.85 3.28 -8.91
C CYS A 73 2.15 3.29 -8.13
N VAL A 74 3.05 2.34 -8.40
CA VAL A 74 4.45 2.44 -7.97
C VAL A 74 5.00 3.82 -8.39
N ASP A 75 5.79 4.42 -7.51
CA ASP A 75 6.35 5.77 -7.63
C ASP A 75 5.37 6.92 -7.34
N ASN A 76 4.07 6.66 -7.16
CA ASN A 76 3.10 7.69 -6.80
C ASN A 76 3.07 8.00 -5.30
N LEU A 77 2.64 9.22 -5.01
CA LEU A 77 2.36 9.69 -3.67
C LEU A 77 0.88 9.45 -3.32
N ALA A 78 0.62 9.17 -2.06
CA ALA A 78 -0.69 9.20 -1.44
C ALA A 78 -0.60 9.85 -0.05
N ASP A 79 -1.73 10.30 0.46
CA ASP A 79 -1.85 10.64 1.87
C ASP A 79 -2.35 9.41 2.63
N LEU A 80 -1.67 9.06 3.71
CA LEU A 80 -2.07 8.03 4.65
C LEU A 80 -2.66 8.72 5.88
N VAL A 81 -3.91 8.39 6.18
CA VAL A 81 -4.57 8.81 7.40
C VAL A 81 -4.42 7.68 8.42
N VAL A 82 -3.64 7.94 9.46
CA VAL A 82 -3.33 7.01 10.52
C VAL A 82 -4.26 7.29 11.70
N ARG A 83 -4.95 6.25 12.17
CA ARG A 83 -5.93 6.33 13.26
C ARG A 83 -5.51 5.39 14.39
N PRO A 84 -4.82 5.92 15.39
CA PRO A 84 -4.44 5.12 16.54
C PRO A 84 -5.58 4.92 17.56
N LEU A 85 -5.42 3.94 18.44
CA LEU A 85 -6.31 3.69 19.58
C LEU A 85 -6.17 4.80 20.63
N GLY A 86 -7.17 5.66 20.74
CA GLY A 86 -7.23 6.71 21.78
C GLY A 86 -6.55 8.04 21.41
N GLY A 87 -6.10 8.20 20.16
CA GLY A 87 -5.48 9.43 19.65
C GLY A 87 -6.29 10.13 18.56
N SER A 88 -5.76 11.26 18.07
CA SER A 88 -6.30 11.95 16.90
C SER A 88 -5.83 11.29 15.61
N ALA A 89 -6.65 11.37 14.56
CA ALA A 89 -6.24 10.94 13.23
C ALA A 89 -5.09 11.83 12.75
N ASP A 90 -3.94 11.23 12.47
CA ASP A 90 -2.84 11.92 11.82
C ASP A 90 -2.90 11.71 10.31
N ARG A 91 -2.44 12.70 9.53
CA ARG A 91 -2.31 12.56 8.08
C ARG A 91 -0.84 12.73 7.74
N CYS A 92 -0.28 11.73 7.09
CA CYS A 92 1.09 11.78 6.65
C CYS A 92 1.19 11.35 5.20
N ARG A 93 2.21 11.84 4.49
CA ARG A 93 2.39 11.51 3.08
C ARG A 93 3.17 10.21 2.96
N ILE A 94 2.75 9.35 2.06
CA ILE A 94 3.42 8.10 1.73
C ILE A 94 3.71 8.06 0.23
N ARG A 95 4.71 7.26 -0.16
CA ARG A 95 5.03 6.94 -1.54
C ARG A 95 5.02 5.45 -1.73
N VAL A 96 4.48 5.00 -2.84
CA VAL A 96 4.60 3.59 -3.23
C VAL A 96 6.01 3.35 -3.72
N THR A 97 6.81 2.59 -2.98
CA THR A 97 8.21 2.32 -3.32
C THR A 97 8.30 1.16 -4.29
N ARG A 98 7.68 0.02 -3.97
CA ARG A 98 7.73 -1.19 -4.78
C ARG A 98 6.61 -2.16 -4.46
N SER A 99 6.37 -3.12 -5.36
CA SER A 99 5.47 -4.25 -5.12
C SER A 99 6.26 -5.44 -4.57
N LEU A 100 5.79 -6.03 -3.47
CA LEU A 100 6.31 -7.29 -2.93
C LEU A 100 5.41 -8.44 -3.40
N THR A 101 6.01 -9.42 -4.05
CA THR A 101 5.33 -10.68 -4.41
C THR A 101 5.35 -11.65 -3.24
N GLU A 102 4.53 -12.70 -3.30
CA GLU A 102 4.42 -13.76 -2.27
C GLU A 102 5.79 -14.20 -1.71
N ALA A 103 6.80 -14.36 -2.57
CA ALA A 103 8.17 -14.72 -2.17
C ALA A 103 8.89 -13.72 -1.23
N GLU A 104 8.61 -12.41 -1.32
CA GLU A 104 9.15 -11.41 -0.37
C GLU A 104 8.26 -11.32 0.88
N ILE A 105 6.96 -11.60 0.77
CA ILE A 105 6.00 -11.57 1.89
C ILE A 105 6.26 -12.74 2.85
N GLU A 106 6.57 -13.93 2.32
CA GLU A 106 6.94 -15.10 3.15
C GLU A 106 8.29 -14.92 3.87
N ALA A 107 9.08 -13.91 3.49
CA ALA A 107 10.37 -13.58 4.10
C ALA A 107 10.30 -12.48 5.18
N LEU A 108 9.13 -11.90 5.43
CA LEU A 108 8.87 -10.79 6.38
C LEU A 108 8.23 -11.27 7.70
#